data_AF-A0A7C1I639-F1
#
_entry.id   AF-A0A7C1I639-F1
#
_cell.length_a   1.000
_cell.length_b   1.000
_cell.length_c   1.000
_cell.angle_alpha   90.00
_cell.angle_beta   90.00
_cell.angle_gamma   90.00
#
_symmetry.space_group_name_H-M   'P 1'
#
loop_
_entity.id
_entity.type
_entity.pdbx_description
1 polymer ?
#
loop_
_entity_poly.entity_id
_entity_poly.type
_entity_poly.pdbx_seq_one_letter_code
_entity_poly.pdbx_strand_id
1 'polypeptide(L)' 'MKPQPEVNIGMVGHVDHGKTTLVKALTGVWTSRHSEELKKGMTIKL' A
#
# COMPACT_ATOMS: atom_id res chain seq x y z
N MET A 1 -5.96 -7.91 23.20
CA MET A 1 -6.44 -8.15 21.83
C MET A 1 -6.35 -6.84 21.06
N LYS A 2 -5.83 -6.84 19.82
CA LYS A 2 -5.93 -5.64 18.97
C LYS A 2 -7.37 -5.56 18.43
N PRO A 3 -8.05 -4.41 18.50
CA PRO A 3 -9.36 -4.26 17.89
C PRO A 3 -9.28 -4.48 16.38
N GLN A 4 -10.34 -5.03 15.80
CA GLN A 4 -10.46 -5.20 14.36
C GLN A 4 -10.61 -3.84 13.67
N PRO A 5 -10.12 -3.66 12.43
CA PRO A 5 -10.39 -2.43 11.67
C PRO A 5 -11.89 -2.27 11.41
N GLU A 6 -12.44 -1.10 11.72
CA GLU A 6 -13.87 -0.80 11.56
C GLU A 6 -14.20 -0.15 10.20
N VAL A 7 -13.17 0.37 9.51
CA VAL A 7 -13.32 1.12 8.24
C VAL A 7 -12.18 0.79 7.28
N ASN A 8 -12.51 0.76 5.98
CA ASN A 8 -11.55 0.62 4.89
C ASN A 8 -11.43 1.95 4.15
N ILE A 9 -10.20 2.41 3.91
CA ILE A 9 -9.92 3.64 3.17
C ILE A 9 -9.10 3.28 1.92
N GLY A 10 -9.65 3.54 0.74
CA GLY A 10 -8.96 3.32 -0.54
C GLY A 10 -8.08 4.50 -0.91
N MET A 11 -6.78 4.28 -1.07
CA MET A 11 -5.86 5.28 -1.63
C MET A 11 -5.84 5.21 -3.16
N VAL A 12 -6.30 6.25 -3.83
CA VAL A 12 -6.38 6.36 -5.30
C VAL A 12 -5.57 7.55 -5.82
N GLY A 13 -5.23 7.55 -7.11
CA GLY A 13 -4.43 8.60 -7.75
C GLY A 13 -3.51 8.10 -8.85
N HIS A 14 -2.91 9.01 -9.63
CA HIS A 14 -2.02 8.71 -10.76
C HIS A 14 -0.79 7.87 -10.36
N VAL A 15 -0.20 7.17 -11.32
CA VAL A 15 1.01 6.35 -11.10
C VAL A 15 2.12 7.21 -10.47
N ASP A 16 2.91 6.61 -9.57
CA ASP A 16 4.03 7.23 -8.85
C ASP A 16 3.72 8.47 -7.98
N HIS A 17 2.45 8.82 -7.77
CA HIS A 17 2.05 9.87 -6.81
C HIS A 17 2.20 9.45 -5.33
N GLY A 18 3.03 8.46 -5.01
CA GLY A 18 3.40 8.16 -3.62
C GLY A 18 2.32 7.49 -2.75
N LYS A 19 1.24 6.94 -3.33
CA LYS A 19 0.16 6.26 -2.57
C LYS A 19 0.68 5.18 -1.61
N THR A 20 1.56 4.30 -2.10
CA THR A 20 2.23 3.24 -1.31
C THR A 20 3.07 3.84 -0.18
N THR A 21 3.81 4.92 -0.47
CA THR A 21 4.62 5.65 0.52
C THR A 21 3.75 6.26 1.61
N LEU A 22 2.61 6.85 1.25
CA LEU A 22 1.66 7.42 2.20
C LEU A 22 1.06 6.35 3.12
N VAL A 23 0.66 5.19 2.58
CA VAL A 23 0.16 4.09 3.40
C VAL A 23 1.24 3.59 4.38
N LYS A 24 2.50 3.49 3.94
CA LYS A 24 3.62 3.14 4.83
C LYS A 24 3.86 4.19 5.92
N ALA A 25 3.76 5.47 5.60
CA ALA A 25 3.89 6.53 6.60
C ALA A 25 2.79 6.49 7.66
N LEU A 26 1.55 6.16 7.27
CA LEU A 26 0.40 6.12 8.17
C LEU A 26 0.31 4.82 9.00
N THR A 27 0.67 3.69 8.41
CA THR A 27 0.45 2.36 9.01
C THR A 27 1.74 1.68 9.48
N GLY A 28 2.91 2.18 9.07
CA GLY A 28 4.19 1.49 9.19
C GLY A 28 4.35 0.28 8.25
N VAL A 29 3.33 -0.06 7.46
CA VAL A 29 3.31 -1.26 6.61
C VAL A 29 3.53 -0.89 5.15
N TRP A 30 4.51 -1.53 4.52
CA TRP A 30 4.69 -1.46 3.07
C TRP A 30 3.67 -2.35 2.35
N THR A 31 2.89 -1.77 1.43
CA THR A 31 1.76 -2.49 0.81
C THR A 31 2.15 -3.41 -0.33
N SER A 32 3.28 -3.18 -1.01
CA SER A 32 3.78 -4.09 -2.04
C SER A 32 4.39 -5.33 -1.38
N ARG A 33 3.81 -6.50 -1.64
CA ARG A 33 4.20 -7.76 -1.00
C ARG A 33 4.80 -8.76 -1.98
N HIS A 34 4.62 -8.54 -3.28
CA HIS A 34 5.17 -9.43 -4.29
C HIS A 34 6.56 -8.96 -4.74
N SER A 35 7.48 -9.91 -4.91
CA SER A 35 8.84 -9.63 -5.37
C SER A 35 8.88 -8.94 -6.74
N GLU A 36 7.92 -9.23 -7.60
CA GLU A 36 7.74 -8.56 -8.91
C GLU A 36 7.33 -7.09 -8.77
N GLU A 37 6.48 -6.74 -7.79
CA GLU A 37 6.10 -5.35 -7.50
C GLU A 37 7.32 -4.54 -7.04
N LEU A 38 8.15 -5.15 -6.20
CA LEU A 38 9.37 -4.53 -5.70
C LEU A 38 10.41 -4.34 -6.81
N LYS A 39 10.59 -5.33 -7.69
CA LYS A 39 11.53 -5.24 -8.82
C LYS A 39 11.10 -4.20 -9.85
N LYS A 40 9.80 -4.01 -10.07
CA LYS A 40 9.25 -3.10 -11.07
C LYS A 40 8.89 -1.72 -10.53
N GLY A 41 8.95 -1.52 -9.21
CA GLY A 41 8.59 -0.25 -8.58
C GLY A 41 7.11 0.12 -8.71
N MET A 42 6.24 -0.83 -9.06
CA MET A 42 4.81 -0.60 -9.31
C MET A 42 3.96 -1.62 -8.56
N THR A 43 2.74 -1.22 -8.19
CA THR A 43 1.78 -2.12 -7.55
C THR A 43 1.12 -3.01 -8.62
N ILE A 44 1.15 -4.32 -8.42
CA ILE A 44 0.60 -5.33 -9.32
C ILE A 44 -0.22 -6.27 -8.44
N LYS A 45 -1.54 -6.20 -8.56
CA LYS A 45 -2.43 -7.17 -7.93
C LYS A 45 -2.59 -8.33 -8.90
N LEU A 46 -1.85 -9.42 -8.69
CA LEU A 46 -2.09 -10.71 -9.35
C LEU A 46 -3.31 -11.40 -8.72
#